data_AF-A0A7S3DSR8-F1
#
_entry.id   AF-A0A7S3DSR8-F1
#
_cell.length_a   1.000
_cell.length_b   1.000
_cell.length_c   1.000
_cell.angle_alpha   90.00
_cell.angle_beta   90.00
_cell.angle_gamma   90.00
#
_symmetry.space_group_name_H-M   'P 1'
#
loop_
_entity.id
_entity.type
_entity.pdbx_description
1 polymer ?
#
loop_
_entity_poly.entity_id
_entity_poly.type
_entity_poly.pdbx_seq_one_letter_code
_entity_poly.pdbx_strand_id
1 'polypeptide(L)'
;TSPTTSPTLTPTLSPTTAPTNDPTKQPSSTSESSARPTDPPQPTDAPTDEPSFCFSPRSMVDVKDKGPTNILDIKVNDYVRSGTNSFSKVFAFGQRNHAQPSRMTVIETTSETSPVITLTFDHMIFLEGVTLPVTAGSVKVGDKLASVNEDEAIVVMVTHNVADQGFVTPITTSGKIVVDGIVASSYAGKNGHSQYFPNTGNIFHYHTISHLATSPVRFSCKWVSESFCGDHFHHDHENAATSGQHVFFTVIHSAKHFVRSHKCGPVLHAVLFAAIIGMGLLFEHFFTLALFAIVFWYIRLMLTKNFAPGSYAARSKEKIL
;
A
#
# COMPACT_ATOMS: atom_id res chain seq x y z
N THR A 1 -53.67 -7.20 -40.42
CA THR A 1 -55.11 -6.86 -40.46
C THR A 1 -55.69 -7.09 -39.08
N SER A 2 -56.14 -6.02 -38.43
CA SER A 2 -56.75 -5.94 -37.08
C SER A 2 -58.06 -6.76 -36.96
N PRO A 3 -58.82 -6.77 -35.83
CA PRO A 3 -58.58 -6.17 -34.49
C PRO A 3 -58.94 -7.06 -33.27
N THR A 4 -58.51 -6.58 -32.10
CA THR A 4 -59.03 -6.88 -30.75
C THR A 4 -60.06 -5.80 -30.35
N THR A 5 -61.14 -6.16 -29.65
CA THR A 5 -62.09 -5.22 -29.04
C THR A 5 -62.24 -5.46 -27.53
N SER A 6 -62.02 -4.39 -26.76
CA SER A 6 -62.37 -4.24 -25.34
C SER A 6 -63.84 -3.81 -25.14
N PRO A 7 -64.43 -4.07 -23.98
CA PRO A 7 -65.52 -3.28 -23.39
C PRO A 7 -65.05 -2.63 -22.06
N THR A 8 -65.69 -1.66 -21.40
CA THR A 8 -66.71 -0.65 -21.68
C THR A 8 -66.66 0.30 -20.46
N LEU A 9 -66.85 1.60 -20.68
CA LEU A 9 -66.69 2.70 -19.73
C LEU A 9 -67.81 2.80 -18.68
N THR A 10 -67.46 3.33 -17.50
CA THR A 10 -68.38 3.79 -16.43
C THR A 10 -68.62 5.30 -16.55
N PRO A 11 -69.84 5.84 -16.33
CA PRO A 11 -70.07 7.28 -16.30
C PRO A 11 -70.24 7.84 -14.86
N THR A 12 -69.38 8.83 -14.57
CA THR A 12 -69.58 10.20 -14.04
C THR A 12 -70.84 10.54 -13.22
N LEU A 13 -70.65 11.27 -12.09
CA LEU A 13 -71.09 12.66 -11.88
C LEU A 13 -70.58 13.24 -10.53
N SER A 14 -69.99 14.43 -10.57
CA SER A 14 -69.84 15.39 -9.46
C SER A 14 -70.94 16.46 -9.59
N PRO A 15 -71.37 17.25 -8.56
CA PRO A 15 -70.57 18.40 -8.07
C PRO A 15 -70.82 18.94 -6.62
N THR A 16 -69.82 19.66 -6.10
CA THR A 16 -69.85 20.95 -5.35
C THR A 16 -70.62 21.14 -4.02
N THR A 17 -69.89 21.44 -2.92
CA THR A 17 -69.91 22.72 -2.15
C THR A 17 -69.12 22.65 -0.82
N ALA A 18 -68.41 23.74 -0.47
CA ALA A 18 -68.04 24.18 0.89
C ALA A 18 -68.85 25.48 1.18
N PRO A 19 -68.94 26.14 2.39
CA PRO A 19 -68.06 26.10 3.57
C PRO A 19 -68.75 26.26 4.98
N THR A 20 -67.95 26.45 6.05
CA THR A 20 -68.19 27.31 7.26
C THR A 20 -68.54 26.70 8.65
N ASN A 21 -67.53 26.71 9.53
CA ASN A 21 -67.35 27.10 10.96
C ASN A 21 -68.36 26.84 12.13
N ASP A 22 -67.77 26.27 13.22
CA ASP A 22 -67.88 26.50 14.70
C ASP A 22 -69.12 26.01 15.52
N PRO A 23 -69.11 25.90 16.89
CA PRO A 23 -68.01 25.82 17.88
C PRO A 23 -68.20 24.80 19.07
N THR A 24 -67.15 24.64 19.89
CA THR A 24 -67.12 24.34 21.36
C THR A 24 -67.37 22.91 21.91
N LYS A 25 -66.33 22.30 22.52
CA LYS A 25 -66.25 21.99 23.98
C LYS A 25 -64.90 21.37 24.41
N GLN A 26 -64.18 22.11 25.25
CA GLN A 26 -63.08 21.70 26.18
C GLN A 26 -63.75 21.23 27.52
N PRO A 27 -63.18 20.34 28.40
CA PRO A 27 -61.85 20.37 29.07
C PRO A 27 -61.15 18.99 29.20
N SER A 28 -59.89 18.81 29.58
CA SER A 28 -59.17 19.38 30.72
C SER A 28 -57.65 19.27 30.53
N SER A 29 -56.94 20.29 31.00
CA SER A 29 -55.49 20.42 31.03
C SER A 29 -54.87 19.60 32.16
N THR A 30 -53.89 18.75 31.83
CA THR A 30 -52.81 18.38 32.76
C THR A 30 -51.52 18.91 32.15
N SER A 31 -50.90 19.80 32.89
CA SER A 31 -49.65 20.47 32.58
C SER A 31 -48.47 19.53 32.78
N GLU A 32 -47.70 19.23 31.74
CA GLU A 32 -46.33 18.75 31.92
C GLU A 32 -45.42 19.15 30.75
N SER A 33 -44.49 20.05 31.08
CA SER A 33 -43.17 20.31 30.49
C SER A 33 -42.99 20.19 28.98
N SER A 34 -42.99 21.34 28.30
CA SER A 34 -42.55 21.49 26.91
C SER A 34 -41.03 21.25 26.80
N ALA A 35 -40.64 20.01 26.49
CA ALA A 35 -39.30 19.69 26.03
C ALA A 35 -39.20 20.00 24.53
N ARG A 36 -38.37 20.99 24.20
CA ARG A 36 -37.94 21.33 22.83
C ARG A 36 -37.47 20.05 22.10
N PRO A 37 -37.93 19.78 20.86
CA PRO A 37 -37.39 18.69 20.06
C PRO A 37 -35.89 18.93 19.90
N THR A 38 -35.11 18.01 20.44
CA THR A 38 -33.66 17.99 20.27
C THR A 38 -33.41 17.55 18.84
N ASP A 39 -32.80 18.42 18.04
CA ASP A 39 -32.35 18.07 16.69
C ASP A 39 -31.55 16.76 16.77
N PRO A 40 -31.72 15.83 15.80
CA PRO A 40 -30.93 14.61 15.76
C PRO A 40 -29.44 14.98 15.80
N PRO A 41 -28.60 14.27 16.57
CA PRO A 41 -27.21 14.60 16.70
C PRO A 41 -26.56 14.61 15.31
N GLN A 42 -26.14 15.81 14.89
CA GLN A 42 -25.31 16.02 13.72
C GLN A 42 -24.10 15.09 13.85
N PRO A 43 -23.72 14.34 12.79
CA PRO A 43 -22.55 13.47 12.85
C PRO A 43 -21.34 14.33 13.23
N THR A 44 -20.77 14.05 14.39
CA THR A 44 -19.50 14.58 14.82
C THR A 44 -18.48 14.19 13.75
N ASP A 45 -17.90 15.18 13.07
CA ASP A 45 -16.72 15.03 12.21
C ASP A 45 -15.51 14.60 13.07
N ALA A 46 -15.54 13.36 13.55
CA ALA A 46 -14.31 12.66 13.88
C ALA A 46 -13.58 12.44 12.55
N PRO A 47 -12.26 12.70 12.46
CA PRO A 47 -11.51 12.29 11.29
C PRO A 47 -11.52 10.77 11.29
N THR A 48 -12.44 10.15 10.55
CA THR A 48 -12.23 8.80 10.07
C THR A 48 -10.97 8.87 9.23
N ASP A 49 -9.87 8.30 9.73
CA ASP A 49 -8.66 8.06 8.94
C ASP A 49 -9.06 7.17 7.76
N GLU A 50 -9.52 7.79 6.68
CA GLU A 50 -9.89 7.12 5.46
C GLU A 50 -8.68 6.30 4.99
N PRO A 51 -8.86 5.02 4.61
CA PRO A 51 -7.77 4.17 4.16
C PRO A 51 -7.13 4.79 2.93
N SER A 52 -5.93 5.34 3.09
CA SER A 52 -5.35 6.22 2.07
C SER A 52 -4.54 5.48 1.00
N PHE A 53 -4.22 4.19 1.21
CA PHE A 53 -3.06 3.56 0.58
C PHE A 53 -3.24 2.07 0.18
N CYS A 54 -4.19 1.72 -0.68
CA CYS A 54 -4.56 0.32 -0.95
C CYS A 54 -5.01 -0.01 -2.38
N PHE A 55 -5.13 -1.30 -2.71
CA PHE A 55 -5.79 -1.82 -3.92
C PHE A 55 -7.26 -2.15 -3.65
N SER A 56 -8.08 -2.18 -4.71
CA SER A 56 -9.45 -2.70 -4.62
C SER A 56 -9.45 -4.19 -4.25
N PRO A 57 -10.36 -4.64 -3.38
CA PRO A 57 -10.50 -6.04 -3.03
C PRO A 57 -10.98 -6.93 -4.18
N ARG A 58 -11.46 -6.35 -5.28
CA ARG A 58 -11.88 -7.07 -6.48
C ARG A 58 -10.72 -7.32 -7.46
N SER A 59 -9.55 -6.75 -7.19
CA SER A 59 -8.39 -6.87 -8.07
C SER A 59 -7.83 -8.29 -8.07
N MET A 60 -7.17 -8.65 -9.16
CA MET A 60 -6.56 -9.97 -9.36
C MET A 60 -5.05 -9.86 -9.39
N VAL A 61 -4.39 -10.89 -8.87
CA VAL A 61 -2.92 -11.05 -8.92
C VAL A 61 -2.58 -12.46 -9.36
N ASP A 62 -1.47 -12.62 -10.07
CA ASP A 62 -0.95 -13.94 -10.42
C ASP A 62 -0.11 -14.48 -9.28
N VAL A 63 -0.56 -15.55 -8.63
CA VAL A 63 0.22 -16.24 -7.60
C VAL A 63 0.95 -17.42 -8.23
N LYS A 64 2.26 -17.53 -7.98
CA LYS A 64 3.09 -18.64 -8.44
C LYS A 64 2.46 -19.97 -8.03
N ASP A 65 2.38 -20.90 -8.98
CA ASP A 65 1.82 -22.25 -8.80
C ASP A 65 0.31 -22.32 -8.50
N LYS A 66 -0.39 -21.17 -8.38
CA LYS A 66 -1.86 -21.09 -8.21
C LYS A 66 -2.57 -20.39 -9.37
N GLY A 67 -1.88 -19.53 -10.11
CA GLY A 67 -2.44 -18.73 -11.20
C GLY A 67 -3.19 -17.48 -10.70
N PRO A 68 -4.14 -16.96 -11.50
CA PRO A 68 -4.95 -15.80 -11.14
C PRO A 68 -5.69 -16.04 -9.82
N THR A 69 -5.45 -15.16 -8.84
CA THR A 69 -6.00 -15.24 -7.49
C THR A 69 -6.53 -13.87 -7.10
N ASN A 70 -7.67 -13.84 -6.42
CA ASN A 70 -8.19 -12.58 -5.87
C ASN A 70 -7.19 -12.02 -4.84
N ILE A 71 -6.93 -10.71 -4.89
CA ILE A 71 -5.95 -10.07 -4.01
C ILE A 71 -6.30 -10.18 -2.51
N LEU A 72 -7.58 -10.36 -2.16
CA LEU A 72 -8.04 -10.66 -0.81
C LEU A 72 -7.81 -12.11 -0.37
N ASP A 73 -7.45 -13.03 -1.27
CA ASP A 73 -7.25 -14.44 -0.93
C ASP A 73 -5.78 -14.81 -0.78
N ILE A 74 -4.87 -13.90 -1.17
CA ILE A 74 -3.44 -14.13 -1.01
C ILE A 74 -3.04 -14.08 0.48
N LYS A 75 -1.98 -14.81 0.78
CA LYS A 75 -1.46 -15.00 2.14
C LYS A 75 -0.01 -14.53 2.23
N VAL A 76 0.43 -14.28 3.46
CA VAL A 76 1.87 -14.15 3.73
C VAL A 76 2.55 -15.44 3.27
N ASN A 77 3.75 -15.30 2.69
CA ASN A 77 4.54 -16.33 2.04
C ASN A 77 4.10 -16.74 0.62
N ASP A 78 2.97 -16.25 0.10
CA ASP A 78 2.65 -16.41 -1.32
C ASP A 78 3.65 -15.65 -2.20
N TYR A 79 4.01 -16.22 -3.35
CA TYR A 79 4.83 -15.55 -4.35
C TYR A 79 3.92 -14.96 -5.42
N VAL A 80 3.78 -13.63 -5.44
CA VAL A 80 2.95 -12.92 -6.43
C VAL A 80 3.81 -12.39 -7.56
N ARG A 81 3.25 -12.29 -8.77
CA ARG A 81 3.94 -11.71 -9.92
C ARG A 81 4.31 -10.25 -9.61
N SER A 82 5.54 -9.87 -9.96
CA SER A 82 6.11 -8.54 -9.70
C SER A 82 6.70 -7.87 -10.94
N GLY A 83 6.60 -8.52 -12.09
CA GLY A 83 7.07 -8.10 -13.40
C GLY A 83 6.84 -9.20 -14.44
N THR A 84 7.27 -9.01 -15.68
CA THR A 84 6.95 -9.91 -16.81
C THR A 84 7.27 -11.37 -16.51
N ASN A 85 8.46 -11.65 -15.98
CA ASN A 85 8.93 -13.01 -15.66
C ASN A 85 9.48 -13.10 -14.22
N SER A 86 8.95 -12.30 -13.30
CA SER A 86 9.43 -12.25 -11.93
C SER A 86 8.29 -12.41 -10.93
N PHE A 87 8.57 -13.14 -9.86
CA PHE A 87 7.69 -13.31 -8.71
C PHE A 87 8.39 -12.82 -7.45
N SER A 88 7.62 -12.30 -6.51
CA SER A 88 8.08 -11.71 -5.27
C SER A 88 7.24 -12.22 -4.11
N LYS A 89 7.92 -12.67 -3.04
CA LYS A 89 7.26 -13.14 -1.82
C LYS A 89 6.50 -12.00 -1.14
N VAL A 90 5.23 -12.21 -0.81
CA VAL A 90 4.45 -11.38 0.11
C VAL A 90 4.94 -11.67 1.52
N PHE A 91 5.47 -10.68 2.20
CA PHE A 91 6.05 -10.86 3.54
C PHE A 91 5.24 -10.19 4.65
N ALA A 92 4.26 -9.35 4.29
CA ALA A 92 3.33 -8.70 5.21
C ALA A 92 2.17 -8.07 4.43
N PHE A 93 1.13 -7.66 5.15
CA PHE A 93 0.10 -6.74 4.67
C PHE A 93 0.21 -5.40 5.41
N GLY A 94 0.19 -4.29 4.69
CA GLY A 94 0.20 -2.95 5.29
C GLY A 94 -1.15 -2.64 5.94
N GLN A 95 -2.22 -2.87 5.19
CA GLN A 95 -3.61 -2.78 5.65
C GLN A 95 -4.43 -3.87 4.93
N ARG A 96 -5.50 -4.34 5.56
CA ARG A 96 -6.46 -5.29 4.97
C ARG A 96 -7.81 -5.05 5.61
N ASN A 97 -8.88 -4.97 4.82
CA ASN A 97 -10.24 -4.93 5.32
C ASN A 97 -11.19 -5.37 4.21
N HIS A 98 -12.20 -6.18 4.52
CA HIS A 98 -13.12 -6.70 3.52
C HIS A 98 -14.39 -5.86 3.33
N ALA A 99 -14.71 -4.97 4.29
CA ALA A 99 -16.02 -4.33 4.37
C ALA A 99 -16.00 -2.84 4.74
N GLN A 100 -14.83 -2.26 5.04
CA GLN A 100 -14.75 -0.84 5.34
C GLN A 100 -14.91 -0.01 4.05
N PRO A 101 -15.74 1.05 4.05
CA PRO A 101 -15.86 1.94 2.91
C PRO A 101 -14.50 2.50 2.48
N SER A 102 -14.32 2.64 1.16
CA SER A 102 -13.10 3.18 0.59
C SER A 102 -13.39 4.03 -0.64
N ARG A 103 -12.46 4.93 -0.96
CA ARG A 103 -12.50 5.76 -2.17
C ARG A 103 -11.35 5.39 -3.08
N MET A 104 -11.72 4.93 -4.27
CA MET A 104 -10.80 4.40 -5.26
C MET A 104 -10.62 5.37 -6.44
N THR A 105 -9.48 5.23 -7.09
CA THR A 105 -9.21 5.74 -8.44
C THR A 105 -9.26 4.55 -9.39
N VAL A 106 -10.13 4.65 -10.39
CA VAL A 106 -10.27 3.67 -11.48
C VAL A 106 -9.52 4.23 -12.68
N ILE A 107 -8.57 3.47 -13.19
CA ILE A 107 -7.79 3.82 -14.38
C ILE A 107 -8.12 2.80 -15.45
N GLU A 108 -8.68 3.27 -16.57
CA GLU A 108 -9.00 2.45 -17.72
C GLU A 108 -7.94 2.63 -18.80
N THR A 109 -7.58 1.54 -19.49
CA THR A 109 -6.54 1.52 -20.50
C THR A 109 -7.03 0.96 -21.84
N THR A 110 -6.23 1.12 -22.89
CA THR A 110 -6.44 0.51 -24.21
C THR A 110 -6.25 -1.00 -24.24
N SER A 111 -5.66 -1.58 -23.18
CA SER A 111 -5.30 -3.00 -23.15
C SER A 111 -6.54 -3.88 -23.02
N GLU A 112 -6.62 -4.94 -23.83
CA GLU A 112 -7.69 -5.95 -23.71
C GLU A 112 -7.44 -6.88 -22.51
N THR A 113 -6.17 -7.09 -22.15
CA THR A 113 -5.77 -8.01 -21.08
C THR A 113 -5.60 -7.32 -19.72
N SER A 114 -5.36 -6.00 -19.72
CA SER A 114 -5.26 -5.12 -18.56
C SER A 114 -6.15 -3.88 -18.71
N PRO A 115 -7.46 -4.06 -18.93
CA PRO A 115 -8.35 -2.96 -19.29
C PRO A 115 -8.54 -1.96 -18.15
N VAL A 116 -8.46 -2.41 -16.89
CA VAL A 116 -8.75 -1.58 -15.71
C VAL A 116 -7.84 -1.96 -14.55
N ILE A 117 -7.35 -0.96 -13.83
CA ILE A 117 -6.79 -1.13 -12.48
C ILE A 117 -7.49 -0.18 -11.50
N THR A 118 -7.80 -0.67 -10.29
CA THR A 118 -8.48 0.11 -9.24
C THR A 118 -7.67 0.14 -7.95
N LEU A 119 -7.28 1.34 -7.52
CA LEU A 119 -6.41 1.59 -6.37
C LEU A 119 -6.70 2.96 -5.76
N THR A 120 -6.33 3.20 -4.50
CA THR A 120 -6.55 4.50 -3.86
C THR A 120 -5.73 5.61 -4.52
N PHE A 121 -6.17 6.87 -4.35
CA PHE A 121 -5.57 8.04 -5.00
C PHE A 121 -4.04 8.16 -4.79
N ASP A 122 -3.56 7.88 -3.58
CA ASP A 122 -2.15 7.97 -3.21
C ASP A 122 -1.37 6.65 -3.38
N HIS A 123 -2.01 5.62 -3.92
CA HIS A 123 -1.33 4.36 -4.23
C HIS A 123 -0.49 4.52 -5.51
N MET A 124 0.71 3.94 -5.52
CA MET A 124 1.70 4.24 -6.57
C MET A 124 1.76 3.15 -7.65
N ILE A 125 1.86 3.59 -8.90
CA ILE A 125 1.86 2.78 -10.12
C ILE A 125 3.05 3.14 -11.02
N PHE A 126 3.62 2.17 -11.72
CA PHE A 126 4.73 2.41 -12.64
C PHE A 126 4.23 2.79 -14.03
N LEU A 127 4.82 3.84 -14.61
CA LEU A 127 4.72 4.13 -16.04
C LEU A 127 5.77 3.33 -16.81
N GLU A 128 5.51 3.02 -18.07
CA GLU A 128 6.45 2.30 -18.92
C GLU A 128 7.78 3.07 -19.04
N GLY A 129 8.91 2.38 -18.87
CA GLY A 129 10.24 2.96 -18.93
C GLY A 129 10.63 3.83 -17.72
N VAL A 130 9.74 4.05 -16.75
CA VAL A 130 10.00 4.88 -15.58
C VAL A 130 10.40 4.03 -14.37
N THR A 131 11.49 4.41 -13.71
CA THR A 131 12.05 3.65 -12.58
C THR A 131 11.35 3.89 -11.24
N LEU A 132 10.74 5.06 -11.06
CA LEU A 132 10.02 5.44 -9.85
C LEU A 132 8.52 5.53 -10.14
N PRO A 133 7.66 4.95 -9.30
CA PRO A 133 6.23 4.94 -9.55
C PRO A 133 5.60 6.30 -9.20
N VAL A 134 4.53 6.67 -9.91
CA VAL A 134 3.74 7.89 -9.65
C VAL A 134 2.47 7.53 -8.88
N THR A 135 1.80 8.48 -8.23
CA THR A 135 0.50 8.17 -7.59
C THR A 135 -0.59 7.99 -8.64
N ALA A 136 -1.56 7.13 -8.37
CA ALA A 136 -2.73 6.93 -9.22
C ALA A 136 -3.48 8.25 -9.49
N GLY A 137 -3.54 9.14 -8.49
CA GLY A 137 -4.11 10.48 -8.61
C GLY A 137 -3.37 11.43 -9.54
N SER A 138 -2.13 11.11 -9.94
CA SER A 138 -1.32 11.92 -10.85
C SER A 138 -1.27 11.38 -12.28
N VAL A 139 -1.81 10.19 -12.51
CA VAL A 139 -1.91 9.57 -13.84
C VAL A 139 -2.88 10.36 -14.72
N LYS A 140 -2.54 10.51 -16.00
CA LYS A 140 -3.30 11.26 -17.00
C LYS A 140 -3.65 10.38 -18.19
N VAL A 141 -4.72 10.76 -18.89
CA VAL A 141 -5.04 10.19 -20.20
C VAL A 141 -3.85 10.39 -21.14
N GLY A 142 -3.47 9.32 -21.84
CA GLY A 142 -2.29 9.25 -22.70
C GLY A 142 -1.02 8.76 -22.02
N ASP A 143 -0.97 8.66 -20.68
CA ASP A 143 0.14 7.99 -20.00
C ASP A 143 0.15 6.50 -20.38
N LYS A 144 1.35 5.91 -20.49
CA LYS A 144 1.51 4.48 -20.72
C LYS A 144 1.92 3.77 -19.44
N LEU A 145 1.07 2.88 -18.95
CA LEU A 145 1.32 2.12 -17.72
C LEU A 145 2.30 0.98 -18.01
N ALA A 146 3.17 0.67 -17.05
CA ALA A 146 3.99 -0.52 -17.14
C ALA A 146 3.08 -1.76 -16.96
N SER A 147 2.97 -2.58 -18.00
CA SER A 147 2.20 -3.82 -18.01
C SER A 147 3.12 -5.03 -18.16
N VAL A 148 2.64 -6.20 -17.75
CA VAL A 148 3.33 -7.49 -17.99
C VAL A 148 2.78 -8.27 -19.18
N ASN A 149 1.73 -7.74 -19.82
CA ASN A 149 1.10 -8.31 -21.00
C ASN A 149 1.71 -7.69 -22.27
N GLU A 150 1.47 -8.32 -23.42
CA GLU A 150 2.08 -7.93 -24.70
C GLU A 150 1.46 -6.67 -25.30
N ASP A 151 0.20 -6.38 -24.97
CA ASP A 151 -0.54 -5.22 -25.46
C ASP A 151 -0.29 -3.96 -24.62
N GLU A 152 -0.36 -2.81 -25.29
CA GLU A 152 -0.10 -1.52 -24.66
C GLU A 152 -1.23 -1.11 -23.72
N ALA A 153 -0.86 -0.75 -22.49
CA ALA A 153 -1.78 -0.20 -21.49
C ALA A 153 -1.72 1.34 -21.48
N ILE A 154 -2.22 1.98 -22.54
CA ILE A 154 -2.33 3.45 -22.62
C ILE A 154 -3.60 3.89 -21.89
N VAL A 155 -3.50 4.84 -20.99
CA VAL A 155 -4.63 5.34 -20.20
C VAL A 155 -5.61 6.09 -21.09
N VAL A 156 -6.88 5.67 -21.06
CA VAL A 156 -7.98 6.29 -21.82
C VAL A 156 -8.95 7.06 -20.92
N MET A 157 -9.05 6.67 -19.64
CA MET A 157 -9.90 7.35 -18.68
C MET A 157 -9.36 7.20 -17.25
N VAL A 158 -9.53 8.24 -16.44
CA VAL A 158 -9.22 8.21 -15.00
C VAL A 158 -10.41 8.78 -14.24
N THR A 159 -10.96 7.98 -13.32
CA THR A 159 -12.09 8.37 -12.47
C THR A 159 -11.70 8.30 -11.01
N HIS A 160 -11.78 9.43 -10.30
CA HIS A 160 -11.44 9.51 -8.88
C HIS A 160 -12.68 9.40 -7.99
N ASN A 161 -12.44 9.06 -6.70
CA ASN A 161 -13.47 8.99 -5.66
C ASN A 161 -14.59 7.99 -5.95
N VAL A 162 -14.29 6.91 -6.66
CA VAL A 162 -15.24 5.81 -6.88
C VAL A 162 -15.41 5.06 -5.56
N ALA A 163 -16.64 4.96 -5.07
CA ALA A 163 -16.93 4.23 -3.83
C ALA A 163 -16.70 2.72 -4.03
N ASP A 164 -16.00 2.09 -3.09
CA ASP A 164 -15.79 0.65 -3.03
C ASP A 164 -15.88 0.16 -1.57
N GLN A 165 -15.93 -1.16 -1.37
CA GLN A 165 -16.01 -1.78 -0.04
C GLN A 165 -14.82 -2.69 0.18
N GLY A 166 -14.01 -2.38 1.19
CA GLY A 166 -12.78 -3.08 1.52
C GLY A 166 -11.55 -2.55 0.77
N PHE A 167 -10.39 -3.03 1.18
CA PHE A 167 -9.09 -2.64 0.66
C PHE A 167 -7.99 -3.60 1.13
N VAL A 168 -6.90 -3.70 0.38
CA VAL A 168 -5.73 -4.48 0.78
C VAL A 168 -4.42 -3.91 0.24
N THR A 169 -3.34 -4.04 1.02
CA THR A 169 -1.99 -3.57 0.64
C THR A 169 -0.97 -4.67 0.91
N PRO A 170 -0.76 -5.59 -0.03
CA PRO A 170 0.27 -6.61 0.09
C PRO A 170 1.66 -5.98 -0.03
N ILE A 171 2.56 -6.31 0.90
CA ILE A 171 3.94 -5.85 0.89
C ILE A 171 4.84 -6.99 0.42
N THR A 172 5.51 -6.79 -0.72
CA THR A 172 6.36 -7.80 -1.32
C THR A 172 7.85 -7.49 -1.11
N THR A 173 8.69 -8.53 -1.16
CA THR A 173 10.14 -8.42 -0.98
C THR A 173 10.86 -7.57 -2.03
N SER A 174 10.31 -7.48 -3.25
CA SER A 174 10.81 -6.61 -4.32
C SER A 174 10.27 -5.17 -4.26
N GLY A 175 9.26 -4.92 -3.42
CA GLY A 175 8.55 -3.64 -3.38
C GLY A 175 7.61 -3.40 -4.57
N LYS A 176 7.48 -4.38 -5.47
CA LYS A 176 6.58 -4.34 -6.64
C LYS A 176 5.58 -5.48 -6.60
N ILE A 177 4.43 -5.25 -7.21
CA ILE A 177 3.36 -6.24 -7.39
C ILE A 177 2.66 -5.97 -8.71
N VAL A 178 2.25 -7.02 -9.41
CA VAL A 178 1.41 -6.91 -10.60
C VAL A 178 -0.03 -7.15 -10.19
N VAL A 179 -0.88 -6.17 -10.46
CA VAL A 179 -2.32 -6.19 -10.14
C VAL A 179 -3.08 -5.89 -11.43
N ASP A 180 -4.01 -6.75 -11.79
CA ASP A 180 -4.77 -6.66 -13.06
C ASP A 180 -3.85 -6.53 -14.30
N GLY A 181 -2.68 -7.19 -14.26
CA GLY A 181 -1.64 -7.15 -15.29
C GLY A 181 -0.79 -5.86 -15.34
N ILE A 182 -1.06 -4.90 -14.46
CA ILE A 182 -0.32 -3.64 -14.37
C ILE A 182 0.69 -3.66 -13.21
N VAL A 183 1.90 -3.16 -13.45
CA VAL A 183 2.97 -3.12 -12.45
C VAL A 183 2.75 -1.94 -11.50
N ALA A 184 2.55 -2.25 -10.23
CA ALA A 184 2.35 -1.29 -9.15
C ALA A 184 3.43 -1.42 -8.06
N SER A 185 3.55 -0.38 -7.26
CA SER A 185 4.33 -0.39 -6.04
C SER A 185 3.58 -1.16 -4.96
N SER A 186 4.29 -1.91 -4.12
CA SER A 186 3.72 -2.49 -2.89
C SER A 186 3.64 -1.48 -1.73
N TYR A 187 4.08 -0.24 -1.99
CA TYR A 187 4.02 0.90 -1.07
C TYR A 187 3.14 1.99 -1.65
N ALA A 188 2.56 2.78 -0.77
CA ALA A 188 1.70 3.90 -1.13
C ALA A 188 1.92 5.05 -0.14
N GLY A 189 1.88 6.28 -0.65
CA GLY A 189 2.26 7.46 0.12
C GLY A 189 1.79 8.74 -0.57
N LYS A 190 1.35 9.70 0.25
CA LYS A 190 0.73 10.94 -0.25
C LYS A 190 1.63 11.67 -1.23
N ASN A 191 1.08 11.96 -2.41
CA ASN A 191 1.80 12.62 -3.52
C ASN A 191 3.09 11.90 -3.96
N GLY A 192 3.29 10.61 -3.64
CA GLY A 192 4.52 9.87 -3.97
C GLY A 192 5.75 10.30 -3.18
N HIS A 193 5.60 11.24 -2.25
CA HIS A 193 6.68 11.83 -1.48
C HIS A 193 6.71 11.31 -0.04
N SER A 194 7.92 11.23 0.53
CA SER A 194 8.14 10.82 1.92
C SER A 194 7.40 11.73 2.91
N GLN A 195 6.31 11.24 3.49
CA GLN A 195 5.59 11.93 4.58
C GLN A 195 6.40 12.03 5.89
N TYR A 196 7.54 11.33 5.97
CA TYR A 196 8.41 11.36 7.15
C TYR A 196 9.11 12.72 7.28
N PHE A 197 9.20 13.52 6.20
CA PHE A 197 9.81 14.85 6.21
C PHE A 197 8.95 15.89 5.48
N PRO A 198 7.87 16.39 6.11
CA PRO A 198 7.01 17.37 5.48
C PRO A 198 7.71 18.69 5.11
N ASN A 199 8.95 18.94 5.57
CA ASN A 199 9.67 20.20 5.41
C ASN A 199 11.05 20.10 4.74
N THR A 200 11.50 18.93 4.26
CA THR A 200 12.83 18.80 3.65
C THR A 200 12.81 18.88 2.12
N GLY A 201 11.68 19.24 1.50
CA GLY A 201 11.62 19.42 0.05
C GLY A 201 11.75 18.12 -0.76
N ASN A 202 11.16 17.01 -0.28
CA ASN A 202 10.99 15.79 -1.08
C ASN A 202 12.30 15.15 -1.59
N ILE A 203 13.36 15.13 -0.77
CA ILE A 203 14.68 14.57 -1.15
C ILE A 203 14.60 13.08 -1.55
N PHE A 204 13.65 12.33 -0.99
CA PHE A 204 13.52 10.89 -1.24
C PHE A 204 12.11 10.50 -1.69
N HIS A 205 12.06 9.66 -2.73
CA HIS A 205 10.82 9.06 -3.22
C HIS A 205 10.22 8.09 -2.19
N TYR A 206 8.90 8.10 -2.02
CA TYR A 206 8.24 7.30 -0.97
C TYR A 206 8.47 5.80 -1.14
N HIS A 207 8.43 5.32 -2.39
CA HIS A 207 8.76 3.93 -2.72
C HIS A 207 10.15 3.54 -2.20
N THR A 208 11.18 4.32 -2.54
CA THR A 208 12.57 4.06 -2.14
C THR A 208 12.73 4.05 -0.62
N ILE A 209 12.16 5.05 0.07
CA ILE A 209 12.36 5.15 1.52
C ILE A 209 11.60 4.05 2.28
N SER A 210 10.41 3.68 1.82
CA SER A 210 9.63 2.59 2.42
C SER A 210 10.30 1.24 2.17
N HIS A 211 10.86 1.05 0.97
CA HIS A 211 11.65 -0.13 0.67
C HIS A 211 12.87 -0.23 1.59
N LEU A 212 13.61 0.88 1.73
CA LEU A 212 14.77 0.95 2.59
C LEU A 212 14.43 0.72 4.08
N ALA A 213 13.35 1.33 4.57
CA ALA A 213 12.89 1.18 5.95
C ALA A 213 12.43 -0.26 6.26
N THR A 214 11.97 -1.01 5.26
CA THR A 214 11.56 -2.42 5.42
C THR A 214 12.70 -3.42 5.20
N SER A 215 13.89 -2.97 4.80
CA SER A 215 15.05 -3.85 4.57
C SER A 215 15.42 -4.73 5.76
N PRO A 216 15.38 -4.28 7.03
CA PRO A 216 15.69 -5.14 8.17
C PRO A 216 14.76 -6.36 8.26
N VAL A 217 13.46 -6.18 8.03
CA VAL A 217 12.49 -7.29 8.02
C VAL A 217 12.70 -8.18 6.81
N ARG A 218 12.85 -7.59 5.61
CA ARG A 218 13.12 -8.34 4.38
C ARG A 218 14.38 -9.19 4.49
N PHE A 219 15.45 -8.63 5.06
CA PHE A 219 16.69 -9.34 5.33
C PHE A 219 16.48 -10.48 6.33
N SER A 220 15.81 -10.19 7.45
CA SER A 220 15.58 -11.18 8.51
C SER A 220 14.77 -12.37 8.02
N CYS A 221 13.70 -12.12 7.26
CA CYS A 221 12.85 -13.16 6.70
C CYS A 221 13.52 -14.00 5.60
N LYS A 222 14.50 -13.43 4.87
CA LYS A 222 15.19 -14.13 3.79
C LYS A 222 16.44 -14.88 4.24
N TRP A 223 17.20 -14.30 5.18
CA TRP A 223 18.56 -14.76 5.48
C TRP A 223 18.77 -15.20 6.92
N VAL A 224 17.99 -14.69 7.88
CA VAL A 224 18.15 -15.07 9.29
C VAL A 224 17.27 -16.28 9.59
N SER A 225 15.97 -16.16 9.36
CA SER A 225 15.03 -17.28 9.48
C SER A 225 13.71 -16.94 8.79
N GLU A 226 13.16 -17.89 8.03
CA GLU A 226 11.81 -17.74 7.47
C GLU A 226 10.74 -17.58 8.56
N SER A 227 11.02 -18.04 9.78
CA SER A 227 10.13 -17.88 10.94
C SER A 227 9.85 -16.43 11.29
N PHE A 228 10.74 -15.49 10.95
CA PHE A 228 10.48 -14.05 11.15
C PHE A 228 9.30 -13.56 10.31
N CYS A 229 8.97 -14.25 9.21
CA CYS A 229 7.77 -14.00 8.42
C CYS A 229 6.68 -15.06 8.65
N GLY A 230 6.80 -15.84 9.72
CA GLY A 230 5.77 -16.77 10.16
C GLY A 230 4.62 -16.06 10.89
N ASP A 231 3.57 -16.81 11.18
CA ASP A 231 2.33 -16.28 11.75
C ASP A 231 2.55 -15.60 13.11
N HIS A 232 3.52 -16.05 13.91
CA HIS A 232 3.87 -15.45 15.21
C HIS A 232 4.30 -13.98 15.16
N PHE A 233 4.76 -13.48 14.01
CA PHE A 233 5.18 -12.09 13.84
C PHE A 233 4.15 -11.24 13.10
N HIS A 234 2.95 -11.78 12.89
CA HIS A 234 1.82 -11.09 12.28
C HIS A 234 0.68 -10.97 13.28
N HIS A 235 -0.10 -9.90 13.16
CA HIS A 235 -1.34 -9.80 13.92
C HIS A 235 -2.36 -10.80 13.37
N ASP A 236 -2.97 -11.54 14.29
CA ASP A 236 -4.01 -12.51 14.00
C ASP A 236 -5.27 -11.87 13.39
N HIS A 237 -6.13 -12.71 12.84
CA HIS A 237 -7.36 -12.33 12.15
C HIS A 237 -8.43 -11.68 13.06
N GLU A 238 -8.20 -11.54 14.38
CA GLU A 238 -9.18 -10.98 15.31
C GLU A 238 -9.57 -9.54 14.95
N ASN A 239 -8.60 -8.74 14.50
CA ASN A 239 -8.85 -7.40 14.00
C ASN A 239 -8.62 -7.38 12.49
N ALA A 240 -9.73 -7.33 11.74
CA ALA A 240 -9.68 -7.33 10.27
C ALA A 240 -8.69 -6.29 9.72
N ALA A 241 -8.66 -5.08 10.31
CA ALA A 241 -7.80 -3.96 9.90
C ALA A 241 -6.29 -4.22 10.02
N THR A 242 -5.87 -5.04 10.99
CA THR A 242 -4.45 -5.36 11.25
C THR A 242 -4.08 -6.77 10.84
N SER A 243 -5.04 -7.59 10.40
CA SER A 243 -4.84 -8.98 9.99
C SER A 243 -3.71 -9.10 8.96
N GLY A 244 -2.67 -9.87 9.30
CA GLY A 244 -1.52 -10.08 8.42
C GLY A 244 -0.51 -8.92 8.40
N GLN A 245 -0.67 -7.93 9.28
CA GLN A 245 0.33 -6.88 9.49
C GLN A 245 1.48 -7.40 10.35
N HIS A 246 2.71 -7.25 9.86
CA HIS A 246 3.89 -7.67 10.61
C HIS A 246 4.14 -6.73 11.82
N VAL A 247 4.47 -7.28 12.99
CA VAL A 247 4.64 -6.55 14.27
C VAL A 247 5.62 -5.38 14.15
N PHE A 248 6.65 -5.51 13.32
CA PHE A 248 7.57 -4.42 12.96
C PHE A 248 6.86 -3.13 12.51
N PHE A 249 5.82 -3.24 11.68
CA PHE A 249 5.07 -2.06 11.23
C PHE A 249 4.32 -1.39 12.38
N THR A 250 3.80 -2.17 13.32
CA THR A 250 3.18 -1.65 14.54
C THR A 250 4.20 -0.91 15.40
N VAL A 251 5.41 -1.45 15.57
CA VAL A 251 6.48 -0.78 16.32
C VAL A 251 6.85 0.55 15.66
N ILE A 252 7.02 0.58 14.33
CA ILE A 252 7.29 1.82 13.60
C ILE A 252 6.13 2.83 13.76
N HIS A 253 4.89 2.36 13.66
CA HIS A 253 3.72 3.22 13.80
C HIS A 253 3.61 3.83 15.20
N SER A 254 3.79 3.00 16.24
CA SER A 254 3.84 3.45 17.64
C SER A 254 4.98 4.42 17.88
N ALA A 255 6.18 4.15 17.34
CA ALA A 255 7.32 5.07 17.43
C ALA A 255 7.00 6.42 16.77
N LYS A 256 6.35 6.43 15.58
CA LYS A 256 5.91 7.65 14.90
C LYS A 256 4.93 8.46 15.75
N HIS A 257 3.95 7.81 16.38
CA HIS A 257 2.99 8.47 17.26
C HIS A 257 3.65 9.03 18.52
N PHE A 258 4.51 8.25 19.17
CA PHE A 258 5.28 8.68 20.33
C PHE A 258 6.14 9.91 20.03
N VAL A 259 6.81 9.91 18.88
CA VAL A 259 7.63 11.03 18.45
C VAL A 259 6.81 12.30 18.22
N ARG A 260 5.61 12.17 17.63
CA ARG A 260 4.71 13.32 17.39
C ARG A 260 4.15 13.93 18.68
N SER A 261 4.02 13.16 19.75
CA SER A 261 3.42 13.65 21.00
C SER A 261 4.37 14.42 21.92
N HIS A 262 5.68 14.51 21.60
CA HIS A 262 6.69 15.14 22.46
C HIS A 262 7.23 16.45 21.89
N LYS A 263 7.54 17.41 22.77
CA LYS A 263 8.15 18.71 22.39
C LYS A 263 9.53 18.56 21.72
N CYS A 264 10.28 17.50 22.06
CA CYS A 264 11.53 17.13 21.39
C CYS A 264 11.32 16.22 20.17
N GLY A 265 10.07 16.07 19.73
CA GLY A 265 9.66 15.19 18.64
C GLY A 265 10.51 15.30 17.38
N PRO A 266 10.83 16.50 16.87
CA PRO A 266 11.62 16.61 15.63
C PRO A 266 13.02 15.98 15.73
N VAL A 267 13.73 16.17 16.86
CA VAL A 267 15.07 15.61 17.07
C VAL A 267 14.99 14.10 17.22
N LEU A 268 14.03 13.60 18.01
CA LEU A 268 13.83 12.17 18.19
C LEU A 268 13.39 11.49 16.88
N HIS A 269 12.59 12.15 16.05
CA HIS A 269 12.21 11.69 14.71
C HIS A 269 13.44 11.52 13.84
N ALA A 270 14.31 12.54 13.81
CA ALA A 270 15.52 12.53 13.01
C ALA A 270 16.46 11.39 13.43
N VAL A 271 16.65 11.17 14.75
CA VAL A 271 17.51 10.09 15.27
C VAL A 271 16.94 8.70 14.94
N LEU A 272 15.65 8.46 15.23
CA LEU A 272 15.01 7.17 14.95
C LEU A 272 15.00 6.86 13.45
N PHE A 273 14.70 7.86 12.63
CA PHE A 273 14.76 7.69 11.19
C PHE A 273 16.18 7.42 10.69
N ALA A 274 17.18 8.19 11.15
CA ALA A 274 18.58 7.94 10.80
C ALA A 274 19.02 6.52 11.19
N ALA A 275 18.55 6.02 12.33
CA ALA A 275 18.80 4.64 12.75
C ALA A 275 18.12 3.62 11.80
N ILE A 276 16.84 3.82 11.47
CA ILE A 276 16.09 2.91 10.57
C ILE A 276 16.71 2.91 9.17
N ILE A 277 17.02 4.07 8.62
CA ILE A 277 17.63 4.21 7.29
C ILE A 277 19.06 3.71 7.27
N GLY A 278 19.87 4.07 8.28
CA GLY A 278 21.23 3.57 8.42
C GLY A 278 21.25 2.04 8.51
N MET A 279 20.34 1.46 9.29
CA MET A 279 20.15 0.02 9.37
C MET A 279 19.71 -0.57 8.03
N GLY A 280 18.76 0.07 7.34
CA GLY A 280 18.33 -0.35 6.00
C GLY A 280 19.47 -0.38 4.99
N LEU A 281 20.30 0.67 4.93
CA LEU A 281 21.46 0.77 4.05
C LEU A 281 22.50 -0.30 4.37
N LEU A 282 22.73 -0.56 5.67
CA LEU A 282 23.61 -1.63 6.12
C LEU A 282 23.12 -3.00 5.64
N PHE A 283 21.81 -3.28 5.68
CA PHE A 283 21.26 -4.56 5.23
C PHE A 283 21.25 -4.72 3.70
N GLU A 284 20.89 -3.68 2.95
CA GLU A 284 20.92 -3.71 1.48
C GLU A 284 22.33 -3.91 0.92
N HIS A 285 23.34 -3.35 1.60
CA HIS A 285 24.73 -3.45 1.19
C HIS A 285 25.54 -4.46 2.00
N PHE A 286 24.91 -5.24 2.89
CA PHE A 286 25.61 -6.14 3.82
C PHE A 286 26.56 -7.09 3.07
N PHE A 287 26.06 -7.75 2.04
CA PHE A 287 26.86 -8.70 1.24
C PHE A 287 27.97 -8.00 0.46
N THR A 288 27.70 -6.83 -0.09
CA THR A 288 28.69 -6.03 -0.81
C THR A 288 29.83 -5.62 0.13
N LEU A 289 29.48 -5.12 1.32
CA LEU A 289 30.45 -4.73 2.35
C LEU A 289 31.23 -5.94 2.89
N ALA A 290 30.57 -7.08 3.12
CA ALA A 290 31.22 -8.31 3.52
C ALA A 290 32.19 -8.83 2.46
N LEU A 291 31.80 -8.78 1.18
CA LEU A 291 32.68 -9.15 0.06
C LEU A 291 33.89 -8.22 -0.02
N PHE A 292 33.70 -6.90 0.09
CA PHE A 292 34.81 -5.94 0.14
C PHE A 292 35.76 -6.24 1.31
N ALA A 293 35.23 -6.58 2.49
CA ALA A 293 36.04 -6.95 3.64
C ALA A 293 36.84 -8.24 3.41
N ILE A 294 36.23 -9.27 2.79
CA ILE A 294 36.90 -10.53 2.44
C ILE A 294 38.00 -10.30 1.40
N VAL A 295 37.71 -9.53 0.34
CA VAL A 295 38.68 -9.19 -0.70
C VAL A 295 39.84 -8.39 -0.10
N PHE A 296 39.55 -7.41 0.74
CA PHE A 296 40.59 -6.61 1.42
C PHE A 296 41.45 -7.48 2.35
N TRP A 297 40.82 -8.39 3.11
CA TRP A 297 41.53 -9.36 3.94
C TRP A 297 42.45 -10.28 3.12
N TYR A 298 41.97 -10.76 1.97
CA TYR A 298 42.76 -11.61 1.07
C TYR A 298 43.94 -10.84 0.44
N ILE A 299 43.72 -9.61 -0.03
CA ILE A 299 44.81 -8.73 -0.52
C ILE A 299 45.86 -8.54 0.57
N ARG A 300 45.45 -8.25 1.81
CA ARG A 300 46.37 -8.13 2.95
C ARG A 300 47.17 -9.42 3.17
N LEU A 301 46.53 -10.59 3.10
CA LEU A 301 47.19 -11.88 3.27
C LEU A 301 48.22 -12.16 2.15
N MET A 302 47.91 -11.81 0.91
CA MET A 302 48.84 -11.96 -0.22
C MET A 302 50.05 -11.04 -0.08
N LEU A 303 49.83 -9.79 0.36
CA LEU A 303 50.90 -8.84 0.62
C LEU A 303 51.81 -9.31 1.77
N THR A 304 51.26 -9.87 2.86
CA THR A 304 52.09 -10.36 3.97
C THR A 304 52.86 -11.64 3.63
N LYS A 305 52.32 -12.51 2.77
CA LYS A 305 53.02 -13.73 2.32
C LYS A 305 54.14 -13.43 1.31
N ASN A 306 53.94 -12.47 0.40
CA ASN A 306 54.93 -12.12 -0.62
C ASN A 306 56.10 -11.27 -0.08
N PHE A 307 55.96 -10.69 1.11
CA PHE A 307 57.01 -9.92 1.80
C PHE A 307 57.68 -10.67 2.96
N ALA A 308 57.51 -12.00 3.07
CA ALA A 308 58.26 -12.78 4.04
C ALA A 308 59.78 -12.65 3.74
N PRO A 309 60.58 -12.05 4.64
CA PRO A 309 62.00 -11.80 4.41
C PRO A 309 62.77 -13.10 4.61
N GLY A 310 62.84 -13.96 3.58
CA GLY A 310 63.38 -15.31 3.72
C GLY A 310 64.21 -15.87 2.58
N SER A 311 64.24 -15.29 1.37
CA SER A 311 64.87 -15.96 0.21
C SER A 311 66.09 -15.26 -0.40
N TYR A 312 66.51 -14.09 0.06
CA TYR A 312 67.71 -13.41 -0.49
C TYR A 312 69.02 -13.70 0.26
N ALA A 313 69.00 -14.42 1.40
CA ALA A 313 70.18 -14.63 2.25
C ALA A 313 71.00 -15.89 1.95
N ALA A 314 70.63 -16.73 0.96
CA ALA A 314 71.25 -18.05 0.77
C ALA A 314 72.11 -18.21 -0.49
N ARG A 315 72.54 -17.13 -1.18
CA ARG A 315 73.26 -17.26 -2.47
C ARG A 315 74.54 -16.43 -2.63
N SER A 316 75.27 -16.11 -1.55
CA SER A 316 76.61 -15.46 -1.67
C SER A 316 77.76 -16.16 -0.95
N LYS A 317 77.58 -17.38 -0.43
CA LYS A 317 78.67 -18.16 0.19
C LYS A 317 79.04 -19.40 -0.61
N GLU A 318 79.35 -19.24 -1.88
CA GLU A 318 80.11 -20.25 -2.63
C GLU A 318 80.78 -19.57 -3.83
N LYS A 319 82.12 -19.57 -3.84
CA LYS A 319 83.07 -18.99 -4.81
C LYS A 319 83.79 -17.71 -4.38
N ILE A 320 84.78 -17.87 -3.50
CA ILE A 320 86.12 -17.31 -3.72
C ILE A 320 87.14 -18.34 -3.21
N LEU A 321 87.78 -19.01 -4.17
CA LEU A 321 89.08 -19.68 -4.09
C LEU A 321 90.02 -18.82 -4.94
#